data_AF-A0A158RZ28-F1
#
_entry.id   AF-A0A158RZ28-F1
#
_cell.length_a   1.000
_cell.length_b   1.000
_cell.length_c   1.000
_cell.angle_alpha   90.00
_cell.angle_beta   90.00
_cell.angle_gamma   90.00
#
_symmetry.space_group_name_H-M   'P 1'
#
loop_
_entity.id
_entity.type
_entity.pdbx_description
1 polymer ?
#
loop_
_entity_poly.entity_id
_entity_poly.type
_entity_poly.pdbx_seq_one_letter_code
_entity_poly.pdbx_strand_id
1 'polypeptide(L)'
;MRGRSNIVGVGVGNVGNPFFVQTLQLLAEELDATGLRLMLFPARGERSEPSIREILHYRIDALVLLSVSPSSDLTEQCRRAQVPVIHYNRTTDLHDASSVVGDNEIGAHAMAAHLLAGRHERFAFIAGTPNSSTNREREREFCGYLAKKWNWKGLA
;
A
#
# COMPACT_ATOMS: atom_id res chain seq x y z
N MET A 1 -6.90 3.81 30.51
CA MET A 1 -6.18 4.76 29.64
C MET A 1 -4.88 4.11 29.19
N ARG A 2 -4.64 3.96 27.88
CA ARG A 2 -3.31 3.63 27.38
C ARG A 2 -2.44 4.89 27.43
N GLY A 3 -1.24 4.79 27.99
CA GLY A 3 -0.25 5.86 27.87
C GLY A 3 0.19 6.03 26.43
N ARG A 4 0.49 7.26 25.99
CA ARG A 4 1.07 7.53 24.67
C ARG A 4 2.54 7.17 24.69
N SER A 5 2.97 6.31 23.77
CA SER A 5 4.38 6.00 23.54
C SER A 5 5.07 7.06 22.67
N ASN A 6 4.30 7.85 21.92
CA ASN A 6 4.74 8.70 20.83
C ASN A 6 5.47 7.93 19.71
N ILE A 7 5.26 6.61 19.60
CA ILE A 7 5.88 5.78 18.58
C ILE A 7 4.83 5.39 17.53
N VAL A 8 5.13 5.65 16.27
CA VAL A 8 4.40 5.12 15.12
C VAL A 8 5.22 3.97 14.53
N GLY A 9 4.66 2.77 14.59
CA GLY A 9 5.25 1.60 13.94
C GLY A 9 5.02 1.67 12.43
N VAL A 10 6.01 1.30 11.63
CA VAL A 10 5.89 1.24 10.17
C VAL A 10 6.30 -0.13 9.67
N GLY A 11 5.31 -0.91 9.24
CA GLY A 11 5.48 -2.21 8.62
C GLY A 11 5.81 -2.10 7.13
N VAL A 12 6.93 -2.66 6.67
CA VAL A 12 7.36 -2.54 5.26
C VAL A 12 7.66 -3.90 4.66
N GLY A 13 7.05 -4.20 3.50
CA GLY A 13 7.26 -5.47 2.80
C GLY A 13 8.57 -5.57 2.01
N ASN A 14 9.03 -4.45 1.43
CA ASN A 14 10.27 -4.40 0.66
C ASN A 14 10.99 -3.06 0.86
N VAL A 15 11.99 -3.02 1.73
CA VAL A 15 12.77 -1.81 2.05
C VAL A 15 13.66 -1.37 0.88
N GLY A 16 13.97 -2.28 -0.06
CA GLY A 16 14.82 -1.98 -1.21
C GLY A 16 14.13 -1.21 -2.34
N ASN A 17 12.81 -1.00 -2.28
CA ASN A 17 12.11 -0.23 -3.30
C ASN A 17 12.31 1.29 -3.07
N PRO A 18 12.93 2.04 -4.01
CA PRO A 18 13.19 3.47 -3.84
C PRO A 18 11.94 4.32 -3.55
N PHE A 19 10.78 3.94 -4.09
CA PHE A 19 9.51 4.62 -3.82
C PHE A 19 9.18 4.64 -2.31
N PHE A 20 9.49 3.55 -1.61
CA PHE A 20 9.24 3.43 -0.17
C PHE A 20 10.33 4.07 0.67
N VAL A 21 11.58 4.12 0.19
CA VAL A 21 12.67 4.84 0.87
C VAL A 21 12.35 6.33 0.98
N GLN A 22 11.93 6.97 -0.12
CA GLN A 22 11.53 8.37 -0.11
C GLN A 22 10.31 8.61 0.79
N THR A 23 9.32 7.71 0.74
CA THR A 23 8.14 7.78 1.62
C THR A 23 8.53 7.73 3.10
N LEU A 24 9.42 6.79 3.47
CA LEU A 24 9.89 6.64 4.86
C LEU A 24 10.63 7.87 5.36
N GLN A 25 11.46 8.48 4.51
CA GLN A 25 12.17 9.71 4.85
C GLN A 25 11.19 10.84 5.17
N LEU A 26 10.26 11.13 4.26
CA LEU A 26 9.28 12.22 4.45
C LEU A 26 8.37 11.94 5.66
N LEU A 27 7.94 10.69 5.85
CA LEU A 27 7.13 10.31 7.00
C LEU A 27 7.92 10.48 8.31
N ALA A 28 9.19 10.12 8.35
CA ALA A 28 10.03 10.29 9.54
C ALA A 28 10.20 11.77 9.90
N GLU A 29 10.43 12.64 8.91
CA GLU A 29 10.57 14.09 9.09
C GLU A 29 9.29 14.72 9.66
N GLU A 30 8.12 14.39 9.10
CA GLU A 30 6.83 14.91 9.58
C GLU A 30 6.44 14.36 10.97
N LEU A 31 6.74 13.09 11.25
CA LEU A 31 6.51 12.54 12.58
C LEU A 31 7.41 13.23 13.62
N ASP A 32 8.69 13.45 13.33
CA ASP A 32 9.60 14.15 14.23
C ASP A 32 9.14 15.58 14.53
N ALA A 33 8.69 16.31 13.51
CA ALA A 33 8.16 17.67 13.64
C ALA A 33 6.94 17.76 14.59
N THR A 34 6.23 16.65 14.80
CA THR A 34 5.06 16.57 15.70
C THR A 34 5.36 15.89 17.05
N GLY A 35 6.64 15.59 17.32
CA GLY A 35 7.07 14.92 18.56
C GLY A 35 6.83 13.41 18.58
N LEU A 36 6.53 12.81 17.43
CA LEU A 36 6.38 11.37 17.24
C LEU A 36 7.68 10.77 16.70
N ARG A 37 7.86 9.46 16.89
CA ARG A 37 9.02 8.70 16.41
C ARG A 37 8.59 7.56 15.52
N LEU A 38 9.28 7.39 14.39
CA LEU A 38 9.09 6.25 13.50
C LEU A 38 9.89 5.05 14.04
N MET A 39 9.24 3.89 14.14
CA MET A 39 9.91 2.60 14.39
C MET A 39 9.62 1.64 13.23
N LEU A 40 10.68 1.22 12.54
CA LEU A 40 10.57 0.40 11.34
C LEU A 40 10.48 -1.10 11.67
N PHE A 41 9.51 -1.78 11.05
CA PHE A 41 9.30 -3.22 11.12
C PHE A 41 9.33 -3.82 9.72
N PRO A 42 10.50 -4.25 9.22
CA PRO A 42 10.58 -4.91 7.93
C PRO A 42 9.98 -6.31 8.00
N ALA A 43 9.26 -6.72 6.95
CA ALA A 43 8.96 -8.13 6.72
C ALA A 43 10.28 -8.91 6.52
N ARG A 44 10.31 -10.17 6.96
CA ARG A 44 11.52 -11.01 6.93
C ARG A 44 11.25 -12.35 6.25
N GLY A 45 12.28 -12.86 5.55
CA GLY A 45 12.22 -14.15 4.87
C GLY A 45 11.14 -14.17 3.78
N GLU A 46 10.38 -15.25 3.72
CA GLU A 46 9.28 -15.42 2.76
C GLU A 46 7.98 -14.70 3.17
N ARG A 47 7.94 -14.07 4.36
CA ARG A 47 6.74 -13.39 4.82
C ARG A 47 6.54 -12.09 4.05
N SER A 48 5.30 -11.84 3.66
CA SER A 48 4.87 -10.60 3.01
C SER A 48 4.55 -9.47 4.00
N GLU A 49 4.51 -9.77 5.30
CA GLU A 49 4.18 -8.84 6.38
C GLU A 49 5.13 -8.97 7.58
N PRO A 50 5.28 -7.90 8.38
CA PRO A 50 6.06 -7.95 9.62
C PRO A 50 5.39 -8.78 10.72
N SER A 51 6.19 -9.19 11.70
CA SER A 51 5.72 -9.95 12.86
C SER A 51 4.87 -9.07 13.78
N ILE A 52 3.54 -9.27 13.78
CA ILE A 52 2.63 -8.50 14.64
C ILE A 52 2.94 -8.69 16.12
N ARG A 53 3.36 -9.90 16.52
CA ARG A 53 3.76 -10.16 17.91
C ARG A 53 4.89 -9.24 18.31
N GLU A 54 5.94 -9.09 17.49
CA GLU A 54 7.05 -8.18 17.76
C GLU A 54 6.57 -6.73 17.85
N ILE A 55 5.75 -6.30 16.89
CA ILE A 55 5.20 -4.93 16.85
C ILE A 55 4.47 -4.58 18.16
N LEU A 56 3.60 -5.47 18.64
CA LEU A 56 2.79 -5.21 19.83
C LEU A 56 3.60 -5.14 21.13
N HIS A 57 4.84 -5.67 21.18
CA HIS A 57 5.70 -5.52 22.35
C HIS A 57 6.15 -4.07 22.57
N TYR A 58 6.27 -3.28 21.51
CA TYR A 58 6.78 -1.90 21.58
C TYR A 58 5.73 -0.87 21.98
N ARG A 59 4.47 -1.28 22.25
CA ARG A 59 3.36 -0.40 22.66
C ARG A 59 3.19 0.84 21.77
N ILE A 60 3.29 0.66 20.46
CA ILE A 60 3.12 1.73 19.47
C ILE A 60 1.72 2.37 19.58
N ASP A 61 1.66 3.67 19.26
CA ASP A 61 0.42 4.45 19.26
C ASP A 61 -0.40 4.24 17.98
N ALA A 62 0.27 3.91 16.87
CA ALA A 62 -0.35 3.56 15.58
C ALA A 62 0.59 2.71 14.72
N LEU A 63 0.02 1.95 13.78
CA LEU A 63 0.75 1.15 12.80
C LEU A 63 0.45 1.63 11.37
N VAL A 64 1.48 2.02 10.63
CA VAL A 64 1.40 2.26 9.19
C VAL A 64 1.88 1.02 8.45
N LEU A 65 1.06 0.46 7.57
CA LEU A 65 1.42 -0.66 6.70
C LEU A 65 1.78 -0.13 5.32
N LEU A 66 3.07 -0.06 5.04
CA LEU A 66 3.63 0.53 3.84
C LEU A 66 3.67 -0.49 2.70
N SER A 67 2.63 -0.43 1.86
CA SER A 67 2.40 -1.36 0.76
C SER A 67 2.46 -2.83 1.17
N VAL A 68 1.86 -3.15 2.31
CA VAL A 68 1.69 -4.50 2.83
C VAL A 68 0.21 -4.84 2.83
N SER A 69 -0.12 -6.08 2.44
CA SER A 69 -1.46 -6.64 2.62
C SER A 69 -1.41 -7.49 3.88
N PRO A 70 -1.96 -7.02 5.00
CA PRO A 70 -1.87 -7.75 6.24
C PRO A 70 -2.72 -9.03 6.19
N SER A 71 -2.31 -10.03 6.96
CA SER A 71 -3.14 -11.17 7.27
C SER A 71 -4.31 -10.77 8.16
N SER A 72 -5.31 -11.65 8.20
CA SER A 72 -6.42 -11.54 9.14
C SER A 72 -5.94 -11.58 10.60
N ASP A 73 -4.88 -12.33 10.90
CA ASP A 73 -4.27 -12.41 12.23
C ASP A 73 -3.63 -11.09 12.65
N LEU A 74 -2.82 -10.46 11.78
CA LEU A 74 -2.24 -9.14 12.06
C LEU A 74 -3.33 -8.11 12.35
N THR A 75 -4.34 -8.09 11.48
CA THR A 75 -5.49 -7.18 11.59
C THR A 75 -6.21 -7.37 12.93
N GLU A 76 -6.57 -8.60 13.27
CA GLU A 76 -7.32 -8.92 14.48
C GLU A 76 -6.51 -8.63 15.74
N GLN A 77 -5.20 -8.88 15.73
CA GLN A 77 -4.32 -8.56 16.84
C GLN A 77 -4.17 -7.04 17.05
N CYS A 78 -4.01 -6.25 15.99
CA CYS A 78 -4.04 -4.78 16.07
C CYS A 78 -5.37 -4.28 16.65
N ARG A 79 -6.50 -4.84 16.19
CA ARG A 79 -7.83 -4.49 16.65
C ARG A 79 -8.03 -4.78 18.13
N ARG A 80 -7.68 -5.99 18.59
CA ARG A 80 -7.70 -6.37 20.02
C ARG A 80 -6.79 -5.50 20.86
N ALA A 81 -5.64 -5.15 20.30
CA ALA A 81 -4.71 -4.23 20.91
C ALA A 81 -5.13 -2.76 20.72
N GLN A 82 -6.28 -2.41 20.15
CA GLN A 82 -6.69 -1.02 19.92
C GLN A 82 -5.58 -0.14 19.30
N VAL A 83 -4.77 -0.72 18.42
CA VAL A 83 -3.73 -0.01 17.65
C VAL A 83 -4.36 0.38 16.32
N PRO A 84 -4.55 1.68 16.03
CA PRO A 84 -5.02 2.13 14.72
C PRO A 84 -4.08 1.68 13.61
N VAL A 85 -4.63 1.15 12.52
CA VAL A 85 -3.87 0.71 11.35
C VAL A 85 -4.18 1.63 10.17
N ILE A 86 -3.13 2.13 9.54
CA ILE A 86 -3.20 2.98 8.35
C ILE A 86 -2.46 2.27 7.23
N HIS A 87 -3.11 2.04 6.10
CA HIS A 87 -2.46 1.48 4.92
C HIS A 87 -1.88 2.60 4.06
N TYR A 88 -0.71 2.36 3.48
CA TYR A 88 -0.12 3.26 2.49
C TYR A 88 0.09 2.50 1.18
N ASN A 89 -0.26 3.12 0.05
CA ASN A 89 -0.17 2.59 -1.31
C ASN A 89 -1.06 1.36 -1.60
N ARG A 90 -1.73 0.80 -0.59
CA ARG A 90 -2.71 -0.28 -0.72
C ARG A 90 -3.99 0.09 0.01
N THR A 91 -5.11 -0.39 -0.52
CA THR A 91 -6.42 -0.41 0.13
C THR A 91 -6.69 -1.78 0.77
N THR A 92 -7.66 -1.81 1.69
CA THR A 92 -8.20 -3.01 2.33
C THR A 92 -9.73 -2.95 2.35
N ASP A 93 -10.40 -4.10 2.35
CA ASP A 93 -11.87 -4.20 2.41
C ASP A 93 -12.39 -4.11 3.87
N LEU A 94 -11.52 -3.85 4.83
CA LEU A 94 -11.87 -3.76 6.25
C LEU A 94 -12.51 -2.41 6.58
N HIS A 95 -13.69 -2.44 7.18
CA HIS A 95 -14.53 -1.25 7.45
C HIS A 95 -13.94 -0.21 8.42
N ASP A 96 -12.84 -0.50 9.13
CA ASP A 96 -12.26 0.37 10.16
C ASP A 96 -10.77 0.72 9.92
N ALA A 97 -10.30 0.66 8.67
CA ALA A 97 -8.93 0.97 8.31
C ALA A 97 -8.84 2.21 7.41
N SER A 98 -7.96 3.15 7.76
CA SER A 98 -7.64 4.29 6.90
C SER A 98 -6.61 3.87 5.84
N SER A 99 -6.67 4.48 4.67
CA SER A 99 -5.73 4.22 3.58
C SER A 99 -5.33 5.51 2.89
N VAL A 100 -4.03 5.65 2.59
CA VAL A 100 -3.47 6.72 1.77
C VAL A 100 -2.94 6.10 0.49
N VAL A 101 -3.61 6.35 -0.62
CA VAL A 101 -3.30 5.76 -1.93
C VAL A 101 -3.31 6.82 -3.02
N GLY A 102 -2.53 6.58 -4.07
CA GLY A 102 -2.66 7.36 -5.30
C GLY A 102 -3.92 6.96 -6.06
N ASP A 103 -4.40 7.87 -6.91
CA ASP A 103 -5.53 7.58 -7.80
C ASP A 103 -5.06 6.69 -8.97
N ASN A 104 -5.14 5.38 -8.75
CA ASN A 104 -4.72 4.38 -9.73
C ASN A 104 -5.62 4.38 -10.97
N GLU A 105 -6.89 4.79 -10.84
CA GLU A 105 -7.84 4.86 -11.95
C GLU A 105 -7.45 5.97 -12.92
N ILE A 106 -7.34 7.20 -12.42
CA ILE A 106 -6.94 8.36 -13.22
C ILE A 106 -5.58 8.10 -13.87
N GLY A 107 -4.62 7.56 -13.12
CA GLY A 107 -3.29 7.24 -13.64
C GLY A 107 -3.33 6.20 -14.76
N ALA A 108 -4.11 5.13 -14.61
CA ALA A 108 -4.24 4.08 -15.62
C ALA A 108 -4.94 4.58 -16.88
N HIS A 109 -6.01 5.38 -16.74
CA HIS A 109 -6.72 5.98 -17.86
C HIS A 109 -5.83 6.96 -18.62
N ALA A 110 -5.08 7.81 -17.92
CA ALA A 110 -4.14 8.74 -18.54
C ALA A 110 -3.09 8.01 -19.39
N MET A 111 -2.55 6.90 -18.88
CA MET A 111 -1.60 6.08 -19.64
C MET A 111 -2.22 5.43 -20.87
N ALA A 112 -3.41 4.83 -20.75
CA ALA A 112 -4.10 4.23 -21.88
C ALA A 112 -4.44 5.27 -22.96
N ALA A 113 -4.94 6.45 -22.55
CA ALA A 113 -5.24 7.55 -23.45
C ALA A 113 -4.00 8.05 -24.20
N HIS A 114 -2.86 8.15 -23.51
CA HIS A 114 -1.60 8.55 -24.12
C HIS A 114 -1.17 7.57 -25.23
N LEU A 115 -1.25 6.26 -24.99
CA LEU A 115 -0.87 5.26 -25.99
C LEU A 115 -1.83 5.25 -27.19
N LEU A 116 -3.14 5.44 -26.97
CA LEU A 116 -4.11 5.56 -28.06
C LEU A 116 -3.86 6.81 -28.91
N ALA A 117 -3.53 7.95 -28.28
CA ALA A 117 -3.15 9.17 -28.99
C ALA A 117 -1.89 8.97 -29.84
N GLY A 118 -0.97 8.13 -29.38
CA GLY A 118 0.22 7.68 -30.12
C GLY A 118 -0.06 6.68 -31.25
N ARG A 119 -1.32 6.30 -31.50
CA ARG A 119 -1.75 5.32 -32.53
C ARG A 119 -1.15 3.93 -32.34
N HIS A 120 -0.83 3.54 -31.12
CA HIS A 120 -0.45 2.15 -30.82
C HIS A 120 -1.68 1.23 -30.99
N GLU A 121 -1.46 0.01 -31.48
CA GLU A 121 -2.56 -0.93 -31.78
C GLU A 121 -2.49 -2.23 -30.98
N ARG A 122 -1.30 -2.54 -30.44
CA ARG A 122 -1.02 -3.74 -29.66
C ARG A 122 -0.54 -3.33 -28.28
N PHE A 123 -1.25 -3.77 -27.25
CA PHE A 123 -1.01 -3.40 -25.88
C PHE A 123 -0.63 -4.62 -25.05
N ALA A 124 0.14 -4.42 -23.99
CA ALA A 124 0.40 -5.42 -22.98
C ALA A 124 0.48 -4.71 -21.62
N PHE A 125 -0.02 -5.36 -20.57
CA PHE A 125 0.13 -4.89 -19.20
C PHE A 125 1.10 -5.81 -18.47
N ILE A 126 2.24 -5.27 -18.05
CA ILE A 126 3.21 -6.01 -17.24
C ILE A 126 2.89 -5.73 -15.77
N ALA A 127 2.30 -6.72 -15.11
CA ALA A 127 1.81 -6.60 -13.74
C ALA A 127 2.94 -6.61 -12.70
N GLY A 128 2.65 -5.99 -11.54
CA GLY A 128 3.47 -6.04 -10.34
C GLY A 128 3.07 -7.20 -9.42
N THR A 129 3.10 -6.97 -8.10
CA THR A 129 2.73 -8.01 -7.11
C THR A 129 1.30 -8.52 -7.34
N PRO A 130 1.13 -9.83 -7.60
CA PRO A 130 -0.18 -10.43 -7.77
C PRO A 130 -1.09 -10.13 -6.57
N ASN A 131 -2.37 -9.90 -6.84
CA ASN A 131 -3.38 -9.63 -5.83
C ASN A 131 -3.14 -8.41 -4.91
N SER A 132 -2.18 -7.53 -5.21
CA SER A 132 -2.15 -6.21 -4.57
C SER A 132 -3.31 -5.36 -5.11
N SER A 133 -3.95 -4.58 -4.24
CA SER A 133 -5.04 -3.67 -4.64
C SER A 133 -4.57 -2.69 -5.72
N THR A 134 -3.37 -2.13 -5.55
CA THR A 134 -2.72 -1.25 -6.52
C THR A 134 -2.58 -1.88 -7.91
N ASN A 135 -2.12 -3.14 -7.99
CA ASN A 135 -1.98 -3.81 -9.29
C ASN A 135 -3.35 -4.07 -9.92
N ARG A 136 -4.30 -4.62 -9.15
CA ARG A 136 -5.64 -4.94 -9.64
C ARG A 136 -6.36 -3.71 -10.18
N GLU A 137 -6.28 -2.59 -9.47
CA GLU A 137 -6.88 -1.33 -9.92
C GLU A 137 -6.22 -0.85 -11.22
N ARG A 138 -4.88 -0.75 -11.26
CA ARG A 138 -4.18 -0.29 -12.47
C ARG A 138 -4.48 -1.16 -13.69
N GLU A 139 -4.44 -2.47 -13.54
CA GLU A 139 -4.71 -3.42 -14.61
C GLU A 139 -6.15 -3.31 -15.10
N ARG A 140 -7.12 -3.36 -14.17
CA ARG A 140 -8.55 -3.27 -14.49
C ARG A 140 -8.88 -1.97 -15.20
N GLU A 141 -8.38 -0.85 -14.68
CA GLU A 141 -8.70 0.47 -15.22
C GLU A 141 -8.00 0.72 -16.56
N PHE A 142 -6.75 0.28 -16.73
CA PHE A 142 -6.04 0.36 -18.01
C PHE A 142 -6.74 -0.48 -19.10
N CYS A 143 -6.98 -1.76 -18.83
CA CYS A 143 -7.63 -2.67 -19.77
C CYS A 143 -9.08 -2.25 -20.06
N GLY A 144 -9.82 -1.80 -19.04
CA GLY A 144 -11.19 -1.31 -19.17
C GLY A 144 -11.27 -0.05 -20.01
N TYR A 145 -10.33 0.88 -19.86
CA TYR A 145 -10.26 2.09 -20.69
C TYR A 145 -10.01 1.74 -22.17
N LEU A 146 -9.04 0.85 -22.45
CA LEU A 146 -8.77 0.37 -23.80
C LEU A 146 -9.98 -0.37 -24.40
N ALA A 147 -10.66 -1.23 -23.65
CA ALA A 147 -11.85 -1.95 -24.13
C ALA A 147 -12.96 -0.98 -24.60
N LYS A 148 -13.21 0.08 -23.81
CA LYS A 148 -14.21 1.11 -24.14
C LYS A 148 -13.85 1.96 -25.35
N LYS A 149 -12.55 2.23 -25.58
CA LYS A 149 -12.09 3.19 -26.61
C LYS A 149 -11.48 2.54 -27.86
N TRP A 150 -11.11 1.26 -27.80
CA TRP A 150 -10.32 0.57 -28.83
C TRP A 150 -10.89 -0.80 -29.26
N ASN A 151 -12.10 -1.20 -28.85
CA ASN A 151 -12.64 -2.55 -29.12
C ASN A 151 -11.66 -3.68 -28.70
N TRP A 152 -10.88 -3.41 -27.65
CA TRP A 152 -9.87 -4.32 -27.09
C TRP A 152 -10.56 -5.50 -26.38
N LYS A 153 -10.21 -6.74 -26.76
CA LYS A 153 -10.79 -7.97 -26.19
C LYS A 153 -9.92 -8.67 -25.13
N GLY A 154 -8.84 -8.04 -24.65
CA GLY A 154 -7.95 -8.64 -23.66
C GLY A 154 -7.02 -9.72 -24.23
N LEU A 155 -6.05 -10.15 -23.42
CA LEU A 155 -5.33 -11.40 -23.61
C LEU A 155 -6.14 -12.48 -22.88
N ALA A 156 -6.61 -13.49 -23.64
CA ALA A 156 -7.07 -14.76 -23.09
C ALA A 156 -5.89 -15.56 -22.53
#